data_AF-A0A017T7W6-F1
#
_entry.id   AF-A0A017T7W6-F1
#
_cell.length_a   1.000
_cell.length_b   1.000
_cell.length_c   1.000
_cell.angle_alpha   90.00
_cell.angle_beta   90.00
_cell.angle_gamma   90.00
#
_symmetry.space_group_name_H-M   'P 1'
#
loop_
_entity.id
_entity.type
_entity.pdbx_description
1 polymer ?
#
loop_
_entity_poly.entity_id
_entity_poly.type
_entity_poly.pdbx_seq_one_letter_code
_entity_poly.pdbx_strand_id
1 'polypeptide(L)'
;MTRPGPPPLPPWRPAFARLAEKYRQLGALRRARALGEPVPERQVFRALAAEFPGALHELDNLPLDEIDARRAALDAAVAGGPAAPWMEPMAAYHALMRAALYLKIRLSRLATSTPTSDEAEAAALASLAARASAHSGIDVDVAFARAVHAPPEGRLNRVVMAALAERSGLPPDALRQMLFPRRARRSEDPLE
;
A
#
# COMPACT_ATOMS: atom_id res chain seq x y z
N MET A 1 -17.91 10.14 -26.02
CA MET A 1 -17.05 10.58 -24.89
C MET A 1 -16.16 9.40 -24.51
N THR A 2 -14.89 9.42 -24.90
CA THR A 2 -13.92 8.36 -24.60
C THR A 2 -13.53 8.48 -23.13
N ARG A 3 -13.70 7.42 -22.32
CA ARG A 3 -13.15 7.43 -20.96
C ARG A 3 -11.63 7.60 -21.08
N PRO A 4 -11.00 8.52 -20.32
CA PRO A 4 -9.55 8.58 -20.27
C PRO A 4 -9.02 7.18 -19.89
N GLY A 5 -8.02 6.71 -20.62
CA GLY A 5 -7.36 5.44 -20.29
C GLY A 5 -6.76 5.50 -18.87
N PRO A 6 -6.52 4.35 -18.23
CA PRO A 6 -5.91 4.34 -16.91
C PRO A 6 -4.56 5.07 -16.95
N PRO A 7 -4.23 5.87 -15.92
CA PRO A 7 -2.95 6.56 -15.88
C PRO A 7 -1.79 5.55 -15.95
N PRO A 8 -0.65 5.93 -16.56
CA PRO A 8 0.50 5.04 -16.68
C PRO A 8 0.97 4.59 -15.30
N LEU A 9 1.36 3.32 -15.22
CA LEU A 9 1.87 2.74 -13.98
C LEU A 9 3.26 3.32 -13.68
N PRO A 10 3.63 3.51 -12.40
CA PRO A 10 4.94 4.02 -12.04
C PRO A 10 6.06 3.10 -12.54
N PRO A 11 7.29 3.61 -12.72
CA PRO A 11 8.43 2.74 -13.00
C PRO A 11 8.56 1.72 -11.86
N TRP A 12 8.35 0.44 -12.19
CA TRP A 12 8.20 -0.59 -11.17
C TRP A 12 9.49 -0.90 -10.42
N ARG A 13 10.65 -0.74 -11.05
CA ARG A 13 11.96 -1.05 -10.42
C ARG A 13 12.21 -0.27 -9.12
N PRO A 14 12.11 1.07 -9.07
CA PRO A 14 12.18 1.80 -7.80
C PRO A 14 11.15 1.34 -6.76
N ALA A 15 9.91 1.02 -7.19
CA ALA A 15 8.87 0.55 -6.28
C ALA A 15 9.19 -0.85 -5.71
N PHE A 16 9.76 -1.73 -6.51
CA PHE A 16 10.21 -3.06 -6.09
C PHE A 16 11.38 -2.97 -5.11
N ALA A 17 12.35 -2.08 -5.37
CA ALA A 17 13.46 -1.84 -4.44
C ALA A 17 12.95 -1.38 -3.06
N ARG A 18 11.94 -0.50 -3.03
CA ARG A 18 11.30 -0.07 -1.77
C ARG A 18 10.56 -1.21 -1.06
N LEU A 19 9.87 -2.08 -1.80
CA LEU A 19 9.25 -3.27 -1.21
C LEU A 19 10.30 -4.27 -0.70
N ALA A 20 11.41 -4.44 -1.40
CA ALA A 20 12.50 -5.32 -0.97
C ALA A 20 13.08 -4.82 0.37
N GLU A 21 13.27 -3.51 0.47
CA GLU A 21 13.70 -2.85 1.70
C GLU A 21 12.70 -3.07 2.86
N LYS A 22 11.39 -2.96 2.60
CA LYS A 22 10.35 -3.33 3.58
C LYS A 22 10.57 -4.75 4.11
N TYR A 23 10.65 -5.75 3.22
CA TYR A 23 10.77 -7.15 3.63
C TYR A 23 12.12 -7.46 4.29
N ARG A 24 13.20 -6.76 3.91
CA ARG A 24 14.49 -6.81 4.61
C ARG A 24 14.35 -6.37 6.07
N GLN A 25 13.69 -5.23 6.31
CA GLN A 25 13.45 -4.72 7.67
C GLN A 25 12.55 -5.67 8.48
N LEU A 26 11.46 -6.18 7.88
CA LEU A 26 10.57 -7.14 8.54
C LEU A 26 11.32 -8.43 8.93
N GLY A 27 12.12 -8.99 8.01
CA GLY A 27 12.90 -10.20 8.27
C GLY A 27 13.94 -10.00 9.35
N ALA A 28 14.61 -8.84 9.39
CA ALA A 28 15.54 -8.49 10.45
C ALA A 28 14.86 -8.43 11.83
N LEU A 29 13.72 -7.73 11.94
CA LEU A 29 12.95 -7.63 13.18
C LEU A 29 12.46 -9.00 13.68
N ARG A 30 12.03 -9.88 12.78
CA ARG A 30 11.59 -11.24 13.11
C ARG A 30 12.75 -12.10 13.63
N ARG A 31 13.92 -12.03 13.00
CA ARG A 31 15.11 -12.78 13.42
C ARG A 31 15.64 -12.30 14.77
N ALA A 32 15.75 -10.99 14.98
CA ALA A 32 16.13 -10.40 16.25
C ALA A 32 15.25 -10.90 17.40
N ARG A 33 13.92 -10.88 17.20
CA ARG A 33 12.95 -11.41 18.17
C ARG A 33 13.17 -12.91 18.44
N ALA A 34 13.42 -13.72 17.41
CA ALA A 34 13.66 -15.15 17.57
C ALA A 34 14.97 -15.46 18.32
N LEU A 35 15.97 -14.58 18.22
CA LEU A 35 17.22 -14.65 18.97
C LEU A 35 17.11 -14.10 20.41
N GLY A 36 15.94 -13.58 20.81
CA GLY A 36 15.74 -12.98 22.14
C GLY A 36 16.37 -11.60 22.30
N GLU A 37 16.66 -10.90 21.19
CA GLU A 37 17.18 -9.54 21.25
C GLU A 37 16.16 -8.56 21.87
N PRO A 38 16.63 -7.45 22.47
CA PRO A 38 15.73 -6.42 22.99
C PRO A 38 14.76 -5.89 21.93
N VAL A 39 13.51 -5.67 22.33
CA VAL A 39 12.50 -5.07 21.45
C VAL A 39 12.95 -3.66 21.05
N PRO A 40 12.99 -3.34 19.75
CA PRO A 40 13.36 -2.00 19.29
C PRO A 40 12.46 -0.91 19.86
N GLU A 41 12.97 0.32 19.85
CA GLU A 41 12.20 1.48 20.30
C GLU A 41 10.95 1.71 19.44
N ARG A 42 9.91 2.30 20.07
CA ARG A 42 8.63 2.62 19.39
C ARG A 42 8.81 3.45 18.11
N GLN A 43 9.86 4.28 18.04
CA GLN A 43 10.15 5.10 16.87
C GLN A 43 10.47 4.27 15.63
N VAL A 44 11.12 3.11 15.78
CA VAL A 44 11.43 2.19 14.68
C VAL A 44 10.15 1.68 14.03
N PHE A 45 9.21 1.19 14.84
CA PHE A 45 7.91 0.71 14.33
C PHE A 45 7.08 1.83 13.71
N ARG A 46 7.15 3.04 14.26
CA ARG A 46 6.45 4.21 13.71
C ARG A 46 7.01 4.62 12.35
N ALA A 47 8.33 4.63 12.19
CA ALA A 47 8.98 4.92 10.92
C ALA A 47 8.60 3.88 9.86
N LEU A 48 8.70 2.59 10.21
CA LEU A 48 8.30 1.49 9.34
C LEU A 48 6.83 1.60 8.88
N ALA A 49 5.90 1.87 9.81
CA ALA A 49 4.49 2.01 9.50
C ALA A 49 4.16 3.26 8.66
N ALA A 50 4.93 4.34 8.84
CA ALA A 50 4.77 5.55 8.05
C ALA A 50 5.23 5.35 6.60
N GLU A 51 6.33 4.62 6.40
CA GLU A 51 6.85 4.34 5.07
C GLU A 51 6.06 3.25 4.33
N PHE A 52 5.66 2.22 5.06
CA PHE A 52 4.99 1.02 4.54
C PHE A 52 3.68 0.75 5.30
N PRO A 53 2.56 1.37 4.87
CA PRO A 53 1.26 1.14 5.49
C PRO A 53 0.89 -0.34 5.55
N GLY A 54 0.62 -0.84 6.76
CA GLY A 54 0.29 -2.26 6.99
C GLY A 54 1.50 -3.16 7.30
N ALA A 55 2.73 -2.65 7.28
CA ALA A 55 3.92 -3.45 7.58
C ALA A 55 3.90 -4.10 8.97
N LEU A 56 3.32 -3.45 9.99
CA LEU A 56 3.18 -4.03 11.32
C LEU A 56 2.23 -5.24 11.33
N HIS A 57 1.15 -5.19 10.54
CA HIS A 57 0.25 -6.34 10.41
C HIS A 57 0.97 -7.52 9.74
N GLU A 58 1.79 -7.26 8.71
CA GLU A 58 2.63 -8.29 8.10
C GLU A 58 3.69 -8.83 9.07
N LEU A 59 4.32 -7.97 9.88
CA LEU A 59 5.29 -8.39 10.89
C LEU A 59 4.70 -9.40 11.89
N ASP A 60 3.44 -9.22 12.26
CA ASP A 60 2.74 -10.07 13.21
C ASP A 60 2.24 -11.39 12.59
N ASN A 61 1.83 -11.36 11.31
CA ASN A 61 1.05 -12.45 10.70
C ASN A 61 1.77 -13.22 9.58
N LEU A 62 2.77 -12.64 8.94
CA LEU A 62 3.46 -13.25 7.81
C LEU A 62 4.56 -14.20 8.31
N PRO A 63 4.59 -15.47 7.86
CA PRO A 63 5.69 -16.39 8.15
C PRO A 63 7.05 -15.84 7.69
N LEU A 64 8.14 -16.18 8.39
CA LEU A 64 9.48 -15.64 8.09
C LEU A 64 10.00 -16.12 6.73
N ASP A 65 9.73 -17.38 6.38
CA ASP A 65 10.01 -17.97 5.08
C ASP A 65 9.29 -17.24 3.94
N GLU A 66 8.03 -16.83 4.14
CA GLU A 66 7.28 -16.03 3.16
C GLU A 66 7.85 -14.60 3.05
N ILE A 67 8.28 -13.98 4.16
CA ILE A 67 8.99 -12.68 4.13
C ILE A 67 10.27 -12.81 3.28
N ASP A 68 11.04 -13.87 3.49
CA ASP A 68 12.29 -14.11 2.78
C ASP A 68 12.06 -14.42 1.29
N ALA A 69 11.05 -15.23 0.97
CA ALA A 69 10.67 -15.55 -0.41
C ALA A 69 10.23 -14.29 -1.18
N ARG A 70 9.39 -13.44 -0.57
CA ARG A 70 8.96 -12.18 -1.19
C ARG A 70 10.13 -11.23 -1.40
N ARG A 71 11.05 -11.12 -0.43
CA ARG A 71 12.27 -10.32 -0.59
C ARG A 71 13.12 -10.84 -1.74
N ALA A 72 13.42 -12.12 -1.79
CA ALA A 72 14.27 -12.71 -2.83
C ALA A 72 13.69 -12.49 -4.23
N ALA A 73 12.37 -12.66 -4.37
CA ALA A 73 11.69 -12.39 -5.64
C ALA A 73 11.81 -10.91 -6.06
N LEU A 74 11.66 -9.97 -5.12
CA LEU A 74 11.82 -8.54 -5.40
C LEU A 74 13.26 -8.17 -5.76
N ASP A 75 14.24 -8.72 -5.05
CA ASP A 75 15.66 -8.52 -5.34
C ASP A 75 15.99 -9.02 -6.77
N ALA A 76 15.45 -10.19 -7.16
CA ALA A 76 15.59 -10.72 -8.52
C ALA A 76 14.94 -9.80 -9.57
N ALA A 77 13.73 -9.29 -9.32
CA ALA A 77 13.06 -8.36 -10.22
C ALA A 77 13.80 -7.02 -10.36
N VAL A 78 14.38 -6.50 -9.27
CA VAL A 78 15.22 -5.29 -9.28
C VAL A 78 16.48 -5.49 -10.12
N ALA A 79 17.10 -6.68 -10.03
CA ALA A 79 18.24 -7.08 -10.85
C ALA A 79 17.90 -7.30 -12.34
N GLY A 80 16.63 -7.21 -12.74
CA GLY A 80 16.17 -7.36 -14.12
C GLY A 80 15.57 -8.73 -14.45
N GLY A 81 15.36 -9.59 -13.45
CA GLY A 81 14.56 -10.80 -13.58
C GLY A 81 13.06 -10.51 -13.77
N PRO A 82 12.25 -11.54 -14.03
CA PRO A 82 10.81 -11.39 -14.21
C PRO A 82 10.12 -10.96 -12.90
N ALA A 83 9.17 -10.04 -13.00
CA ALA A 83 8.33 -9.66 -11.88
C ALA A 83 7.28 -10.76 -11.61
N ALA A 84 7.07 -11.10 -10.34
CA ALA A 84 5.98 -11.99 -9.96
C ALA A 84 4.63 -11.24 -10.04
N PRO A 85 3.50 -11.94 -10.33
CA PRO A 85 2.20 -11.31 -10.55
C PRO A 85 1.69 -10.42 -9.41
N TRP A 86 2.14 -10.65 -8.17
CA TRP A 86 1.73 -9.88 -6.99
C TRP A 86 2.51 -8.58 -6.79
N MET A 87 3.69 -8.42 -7.41
CA MET A 87 4.60 -7.31 -7.11
C MET A 87 4.05 -5.96 -7.53
N GLU A 88 3.53 -5.87 -8.75
CA GLU A 88 2.95 -4.63 -9.28
C GLU A 88 1.71 -4.20 -8.49
N PRO A 89 0.70 -5.07 -8.25
CA PRO A 89 -0.43 -4.73 -7.41
C PRO A 89 -0.03 -4.36 -5.96
N MET A 90 0.98 -5.03 -5.40
CA MET A 90 1.48 -4.72 -4.06
C MET A 90 2.14 -3.33 -4.01
N ALA A 91 2.97 -3.00 -5.00
CA ALA A 91 3.60 -1.69 -5.11
C ALA A 91 2.55 -0.58 -5.25
N ALA A 92 1.57 -0.78 -6.12
CA ALA A 92 0.45 0.14 -6.32
C ALA A 92 -0.40 0.29 -5.05
N TYR A 93 -0.71 -0.80 -4.34
CA TYR A 93 -1.43 -0.77 -3.06
C TYR A 93 -0.73 0.12 -2.03
N HIS A 94 0.59 -0.05 -1.84
CA HIS A 94 1.37 0.76 -0.91
C HIS A 94 1.40 2.24 -1.31
N ALA A 95 1.52 2.54 -2.61
CA ALA A 95 1.46 3.91 -3.11
C ALA A 95 0.09 4.56 -2.89
N LEU A 96 -1.00 3.87 -3.24
CA LEU A 96 -2.36 4.35 -3.03
C LEU A 96 -2.66 4.57 -1.55
N MET A 97 -2.20 3.68 -0.66
CA MET A 97 -2.40 3.84 0.78
C MET A 97 -1.64 5.07 1.32
N ARG A 98 -0.41 5.34 0.85
CA ARG A 98 0.32 6.58 1.20
C ARG A 98 -0.41 7.82 0.70
N ALA A 99 -0.92 7.81 -0.54
CA ALA A 99 -1.72 8.91 -1.07
C ALA A 99 -2.97 9.15 -0.23
N ALA A 100 -3.68 8.08 0.13
CA ALA A 100 -4.89 8.12 0.92
C ALA A 100 -4.64 8.68 2.35
N LEU A 101 -3.56 8.25 3.01
CA LEU A 101 -3.17 8.78 4.32
C LEU A 101 -2.74 10.25 4.25
N TYR A 102 -1.98 10.62 3.21
CA TYR A 102 -1.60 12.01 2.94
C TYR A 102 -2.82 12.91 2.83
N LEU A 103 -3.81 12.49 2.03
CA LEU A 103 -5.06 13.18 1.80
C LEU A 103 -5.89 13.25 3.08
N LYS A 104 -6.11 12.12 3.78
CA LYS A 104 -6.92 12.06 5.01
C LYS A 104 -6.48 13.10 6.05
N ILE A 105 -5.17 13.20 6.30
CA ILE A 105 -4.61 14.16 7.26
C ILE A 105 -4.91 15.60 6.86
N ARG A 106 -4.85 15.92 5.56
CA ARG A 106 -4.97 17.30 5.06
C ARG A 106 -6.41 17.72 4.83
N LEU A 107 -7.26 16.80 4.37
CA LEU A 107 -8.70 17.02 4.22
C LEU A 107 -9.37 17.28 5.57
N SER A 108 -8.92 16.62 6.65
CA SER A 108 -9.41 16.93 8.00
C SER A 108 -9.16 18.37 8.44
N ARG A 109 -8.08 19.00 7.93
CA ARG A 109 -7.74 20.41 8.18
C ARG A 109 -8.44 21.37 7.21
N LEU A 110 -8.86 20.88 6.06
CA LEU A 110 -9.62 21.66 5.09
C LEU A 110 -11.10 21.77 5.53
N ALA A 111 -11.65 20.71 6.12
CA ALA A 111 -13.02 20.71 6.64
C ALA A 111 -13.27 21.77 7.74
N THR A 112 -12.21 22.23 8.42
CA THR A 112 -12.29 23.33 9.39
C THR A 112 -12.25 24.73 8.77
N SER A 113 -11.93 24.81 7.47
CA SER A 113 -11.84 26.05 6.71
C SER A 113 -12.83 25.99 5.56
N THR A 114 -14.07 26.42 5.80
CA THR A 114 -15.16 26.35 4.81
C THR A 114 -14.76 27.07 3.51
N PRO A 115 -14.67 26.37 2.36
CA PRO A 115 -14.52 27.02 1.06
C PRO A 115 -15.74 27.89 0.78
N THR A 116 -15.53 29.05 0.16
CA THR A 116 -16.61 30.02 -0.12
C THR A 116 -17.40 29.71 -1.40
N SER A 117 -16.97 28.71 -2.20
CA SER A 117 -17.68 28.24 -3.40
C SER A 117 -17.28 26.81 -3.80
N ASP A 118 -18.14 26.14 -4.57
CA ASP A 118 -17.89 24.80 -5.16
C ASP A 118 -16.63 24.79 -6.05
N GLU A 119 -16.38 25.88 -6.78
CA GLU A 119 -15.20 26.03 -7.62
C GLU A 119 -13.92 26.09 -6.78
N ALA A 120 -13.94 26.81 -5.65
CA ALA A 120 -12.82 26.88 -4.73
C ALA A 120 -12.54 25.52 -4.07
N GLU A 121 -13.59 24.77 -3.72
CA GLU A 121 -13.47 23.40 -3.22
C GLU A 121 -12.85 22.47 -4.27
N ALA A 122 -13.35 22.49 -5.50
CA ALA A 122 -12.84 21.67 -6.59
C ALA A 122 -11.35 21.96 -6.88
N ALA A 123 -10.95 23.23 -6.90
CA ALA A 123 -9.56 23.65 -7.07
C ALA A 123 -8.67 23.19 -5.90
N ALA A 124 -9.16 23.31 -4.66
CA ALA A 124 -8.44 22.84 -3.47
C ALA A 124 -8.23 21.31 -3.49
N LEU A 125 -9.26 20.55 -3.88
CA LEU A 125 -9.19 19.10 -4.04
C LEU A 125 -8.23 18.70 -5.16
N ALA A 126 -8.26 19.38 -6.31
CA ALA A 126 -7.35 19.13 -7.42
C ALA A 126 -5.89 19.39 -7.01
N SER A 127 -5.61 20.49 -6.31
CA SER A 127 -4.29 20.79 -5.75
C SER A 127 -3.83 19.75 -4.72
N LEU A 128 -4.74 19.27 -3.87
CA LEU A 128 -4.43 18.20 -2.91
C LEU A 128 -4.14 16.87 -3.59
N ALA A 129 -4.93 16.50 -4.61
CA ALA A 129 -4.73 15.29 -5.39
C ALA A 129 -3.36 15.30 -6.10
N ALA A 130 -3.02 16.40 -6.78
CA ALA A 130 -1.72 16.55 -7.44
C ALA A 130 -0.53 16.40 -6.47
N ARG A 131 -0.63 17.02 -5.27
CA ARG A 131 0.40 16.87 -4.24
C ARG A 131 0.46 15.45 -3.66
N ALA A 132 -0.69 14.77 -3.52
CA ALA A 132 -0.75 13.39 -3.08
C ALA A 132 -0.11 12.45 -4.13
N SER A 133 -0.32 12.72 -5.42
CA SER A 133 0.34 12.00 -6.52
C SER A 133 1.85 12.13 -6.44
N ALA A 134 2.35 13.36 -6.35
CA ALA A 134 3.78 13.63 -6.20
C ALA A 134 4.38 12.98 -4.94
N HIS A 135 3.66 13.01 -3.82
CA HIS A 135 4.12 12.41 -2.56
C HIS A 135 4.18 10.88 -2.60
N SER A 136 3.20 10.24 -3.24
CA SER A 136 3.03 8.79 -3.19
C SER A 136 3.75 8.06 -4.33
N GLY A 137 4.03 8.76 -5.44
CA GLY A 137 4.56 8.21 -6.68
C GLY A 137 3.49 7.50 -7.52
N ILE A 138 2.20 7.72 -7.26
CA ILE A 138 1.11 7.20 -8.08
C ILE A 138 0.07 8.27 -8.33
N ASP A 139 -0.38 8.41 -9.58
CA ASP A 139 -1.39 9.40 -9.93
C ASP A 139 -2.71 9.13 -9.19
N VAL A 140 -3.24 10.12 -8.49
CA VAL A 140 -4.59 10.11 -7.92
C VAL A 140 -5.31 11.40 -8.33
N ASP A 141 -6.62 11.33 -8.47
CA ASP A 141 -7.45 12.43 -8.97
C ASP A 141 -8.39 12.99 -7.89
N VAL A 142 -9.22 13.95 -8.30
CA VAL A 142 -10.24 14.58 -7.45
C VAL A 142 -11.26 13.55 -6.96
N ALA A 143 -11.63 12.56 -7.78
CA ALA A 143 -12.59 11.52 -7.39
C ALA A 143 -12.02 10.66 -6.25
N PHE A 144 -10.75 10.26 -6.35
CA PHE A 144 -10.04 9.57 -5.28
C PHE A 144 -9.98 10.43 -4.00
N ALA A 145 -9.66 11.71 -4.12
CA ALA A 145 -9.61 12.62 -2.96
C ALA A 145 -10.97 12.75 -2.26
N ARG A 146 -12.07 12.86 -3.02
CA ARG A 146 -13.45 12.85 -2.47
C ARG A 146 -13.77 11.53 -1.76
N ALA A 147 -13.44 10.41 -2.39
CA ALA A 147 -13.65 9.09 -1.79
C ALA A 147 -12.84 8.90 -0.50
N VAL A 148 -11.63 9.47 -0.41
CA VAL A 148 -10.83 9.48 0.82
C VAL A 148 -11.45 10.38 1.90
N HIS A 149 -12.09 11.49 1.52
CA HIS A 149 -12.78 12.37 2.46
C HIS A 149 -13.97 11.67 3.14
N ALA A 150 -14.76 10.94 2.35
CA ALA A 150 -15.94 10.21 2.81
C ALA A 150 -15.84 8.71 2.41
N PRO A 151 -14.97 7.94 3.08
CA PRO A 151 -14.72 6.56 2.69
C PRO A 151 -15.97 5.69 2.96
N PRO A 152 -16.32 4.75 2.06
CA PRO A 152 -17.42 3.82 2.28
C PRO A 152 -17.28 3.09 3.62
N GLU A 153 -18.34 3.13 4.44
CA GLU A 153 -18.36 2.58 5.81
C GLU A 153 -17.25 3.11 6.74
N GLY A 154 -16.67 4.29 6.44
CA GLY A 154 -15.53 4.83 7.20
C GLY A 154 -14.20 4.13 6.91
N ARG A 155 -14.13 3.21 5.93
CA ARG A 155 -12.97 2.33 5.72
C ARG A 155 -12.11 2.76 4.53
N LEU A 156 -10.99 3.42 4.82
CA LEU A 156 -10.02 3.86 3.81
C LEU A 156 -9.52 2.73 2.89
N ASN A 157 -9.35 1.52 3.45
CA ASN A 157 -8.90 0.37 2.68
C ASN A 157 -9.86 0.01 1.53
N ARG A 158 -11.17 0.30 1.65
CA ARG A 158 -12.12 0.05 0.55
C ARG A 158 -11.88 0.97 -0.63
N VAL A 159 -11.56 2.25 -0.38
CA VAL A 159 -11.20 3.22 -1.42
C VAL A 159 -9.94 2.78 -2.15
N VAL A 160 -8.91 2.37 -1.39
CA VAL A 160 -7.63 1.90 -1.94
C VAL A 160 -7.82 0.63 -2.78
N MET A 161 -8.55 -0.37 -2.27
CA MET A 161 -8.80 -1.61 -3.01
C MET A 161 -9.64 -1.38 -4.27
N ALA A 162 -10.61 -0.47 -4.24
CA ALA A 162 -11.40 -0.12 -5.42
C ALA A 162 -10.53 0.53 -6.51
N ALA A 163 -9.71 1.52 -6.13
CA ALA A 163 -8.79 2.18 -7.05
C ALA A 163 -7.73 1.21 -7.60
N LEU A 164 -7.29 0.24 -6.79
CA LEU A 164 -6.37 -0.79 -7.24
C LEU A 164 -7.02 -1.77 -8.25
N ALA A 165 -8.26 -2.17 -8.00
CA ALA A 165 -9.03 -3.03 -8.91
C ALA A 165 -9.23 -2.36 -10.27
N GLU A 166 -9.62 -1.09 -10.27
CA GLU A 166 -9.78 -0.31 -11.50
C GLU A 166 -8.48 -0.24 -12.32
N ARG A 167 -7.33 -0.01 -11.66
CA ARG A 167 -6.02 0.09 -12.34
C ARG A 167 -5.51 -1.22 -12.88
N SER A 168 -5.68 -2.30 -12.13
CA SER A 168 -5.14 -3.61 -12.49
C SER A 168 -6.07 -4.39 -13.41
N GLY A 169 -7.33 -3.97 -13.55
CA GLY A 169 -8.36 -4.74 -14.25
C GLY A 169 -8.73 -6.06 -13.53
N LEU A 170 -8.25 -6.27 -12.30
CA LEU A 170 -8.48 -7.49 -11.54
C LEU A 170 -9.67 -7.34 -10.59
N PRO A 171 -10.47 -8.41 -10.36
CA PRO A 171 -11.52 -8.39 -9.35
C PRO A 171 -10.97 -8.06 -7.95
N PRO A 172 -11.69 -7.27 -7.13
CA PRO A 172 -11.23 -6.92 -5.78
C PRO A 172 -10.89 -8.11 -4.88
N ASP A 173 -11.62 -9.22 -5.01
CA ASP A 173 -11.37 -10.43 -4.22
C ASP A 173 -10.12 -11.18 -4.68
N ALA A 174 -9.86 -11.23 -5.99
CA ALA A 174 -8.63 -11.78 -6.54
C ALA A 174 -7.40 -10.99 -6.08
N LEU A 175 -7.49 -9.65 -6.10
CA LEU A 175 -6.44 -8.79 -5.54
C LEU A 175 -6.24 -9.03 -4.04
N ARG A 176 -7.31 -9.14 -3.27
CA ARG A 176 -7.20 -9.39 -1.83
C ARG A 176 -6.51 -10.72 -1.54
N GLN A 177 -6.89 -11.78 -2.27
CA GLN A 177 -6.27 -13.09 -2.12
C GLN A 177 -4.80 -13.10 -2.55
N MET A 178 -4.46 -12.38 -3.62
CA MET A 178 -3.10 -12.25 -4.13
C MET A 178 -2.19 -11.48 -3.16
N LEU A 179 -2.67 -10.35 -2.61
CA LEU A 179 -1.88 -9.48 -1.75
C LEU A 179 -1.80 -9.98 -0.30
N PHE A 180 -2.91 -10.48 0.21
CA PHE A 180 -3.11 -10.90 1.59
C PHE A 180 -3.64 -12.33 1.62
N PRO A 181 -2.84 -13.31 1.15
CA PRO A 181 -3.25 -14.70 1.18
C PRO A 181 -3.54 -15.08 2.63
N ARG A 182 -4.74 -15.63 2.87
CA ARG A 182 -5.04 -16.24 4.16
C ARG A 182 -4.03 -17.35 4.36
N ARG A 183 -3.43 -17.41 5.55
CA ARG A 183 -2.62 -18.55 5.95
C ARG A 183 -3.48 -19.81 5.69
N ALA A 184 -3.05 -20.66 4.76
CA ALA A 184 -3.62 -21.99 4.66
C ALA A 184 -3.49 -22.58 6.07
N ARG A 185 -4.61 -23.02 6.68
CA ARG A 185 -4.51 -23.89 7.86
C ARG A 185 -3.55 -24.97 7.41
N ARG A 186 -2.41 -25.14 8.11
CA ARG A 186 -1.59 -26.32 7.90
C ARG A 186 -2.56 -27.48 8.05
N SER A 187 -2.83 -28.17 6.95
CA SER A 187 -3.43 -29.49 7.02
C SER A 187 -2.59 -30.23 8.03
N GLU A 188 -3.19 -30.53 9.18
CA GLU A 188 -2.61 -31.46 10.13
C GLU A 188 -2.32 -32.71 9.31
N ASP A 189 -1.04 -33.05 9.16
CA ASP A 189 -0.68 -34.39 8.71
C ASP A 189 -1.41 -35.35 9.66
N PRO A 190 -2.24 -36.27 9.15
CA PRO A 190 -2.63 -37.41 9.95
C PRO A 190 -1.33 -38.12 10.30
N LEU A 191 -0.98 -38.14 11.59
CA LEU A 191 -0.02 -39.07 12.12
C LEU A 191 -0.60 -40.48 11.94
N GLU A 192 -0.26 -41.15 10.84
CA GLU A 192 -0.25 -42.62 10.73
C GLU A 192 0.93 -43.09 9.87
#